data_AF-A0A0F8B0U2-F1
#
_entry.id   AF-A0A0F8B0U2-F1
#
_cell.length_a   1.000
_cell.length_b   1.000
_cell.length_c   1.000
_cell.angle_alpha   90.00
_cell.angle_beta   90.00
_cell.angle_gamma   90.00
#
_symmetry.space_group_name_H-M   'P 1'
#
loop_
_entity.id
_entity.type
_entity.pdbx_description
1 polymer ?
#
loop_
_entity_poly.entity_id
_entity_poly.type
_entity_poly.pdbx_seq_one_letter_code
_entity_poly.pdbx_strand_id
1 'polypeptide(L)'
;MHEKYVTALKKIYGHNSNIAKSEFYNAFVHGAPNIHNTRNKEIHSRKRRIISNAFSTASTKSMEPFVHNNIRKLCELVGPSQDSSFRESPVASEKHSEWSAPQNMAKWFSYLTMDVLGDLCYGKSFDLLEKEDNRYSLELLALATKAHLLSGLMPLAYRWKLDYIIFRQIASGREQFAKYGRERLNERTALGNTTDRKDFFHYMLNSKEGGYSFSQPELWGESTLLLIAGSDTTAASLAATLFYLVRYPEIMAKVMGELHHAYSTLSDASKRREYDIRYRQEQQSKAPPKTSDNGRSDARKTHAENRNSQTSSNARPSQSSETEWIRNLQRNLDEKVQNKVTEKTNTLEKLKIEIEKDKRDEESQNGWLKGFLWRDTPEQREKKTQDATGRRTGMLVVEAHLQQHISALRQKKDLLSKLDERIREALRQRDAANRAYEQALLESETFRNPCDAKKQHSGQKQHARRKRHARQRRHAEQKRHDEQKRHAEQKRHI
;
A
#
# COMPACT_ATOMS: atom_id res chain seq x y z
N MET A 1 -3.89 15.83 24.38
CA MET A 1 -3.66 16.01 22.92
C MET A 1 -4.75 15.35 22.07
N HIS A 2 -5.09 14.07 22.27
CA HIS A 2 -6.14 13.37 21.50
C HIS A 2 -7.49 14.10 21.43
N GLU A 3 -7.97 14.69 22.52
CA GLU A 3 -9.26 15.41 22.55
C GLU A 3 -9.26 16.70 21.70
N LYS A 4 -8.12 17.41 21.67
CA LYS A 4 -7.92 18.59 20.81
C LYS A 4 -7.93 18.20 19.33
N TYR A 5 -7.35 17.06 18.97
CA TYR A 5 -7.35 16.55 17.58
C TYR A 5 -8.75 16.13 17.11
N VAL A 6 -9.51 15.41 17.93
CA VAL A 6 -10.90 15.03 17.59
C VAL A 6 -11.79 16.27 17.41
N THR A 7 -11.62 17.27 18.27
CA THR A 7 -12.34 18.55 18.17
C THR A 7 -11.97 19.30 16.90
N ALA A 8 -10.69 19.33 16.52
CA ALA A 8 -10.24 19.95 15.28
C ALA A 8 -10.82 19.27 14.03
N LEU A 9 -10.83 17.93 13.98
CA LEU A 9 -11.40 17.19 12.85
C LEU A 9 -12.90 17.49 12.67
N LYS A 10 -13.67 17.56 13.77
CA LYS A 10 -15.09 17.94 13.70
C LYS A 10 -15.29 19.37 13.21
N LYS A 11 -14.42 20.31 13.61
CA LYS A 11 -14.48 21.69 13.12
C LYS A 11 -14.11 21.81 11.64
N ILE A 12 -13.15 21.01 11.16
CA ILE A 12 -12.67 21.03 9.77
C ILE A 12 -13.61 20.29 8.80
N TYR A 13 -14.05 19.09 9.17
CA TYR A 13 -14.81 18.18 8.30
C TYR A 13 -16.30 18.08 8.66
N GLY A 14 -16.76 18.82 9.67
CA GLY A 14 -18.17 18.84 10.07
C GLY A 14 -19.09 19.41 8.99
N HIS A 15 -20.35 18.99 8.99
CA HIS A 15 -21.33 19.36 7.95
C HIS A 15 -21.51 20.88 7.83
N ASN A 16 -21.51 21.58 8.97
CA ASN A 16 -21.67 23.04 9.05
C ASN A 16 -20.33 23.80 9.09
N SER A 17 -19.21 23.14 8.75
CA SER A 17 -17.90 23.80 8.75
C SER A 17 -17.84 24.85 7.64
N ASN A 18 -17.44 26.07 7.98
CA ASN A 18 -17.20 27.12 6.98
C ASN A 18 -15.79 27.02 6.38
N ILE A 19 -15.40 25.83 5.94
CA ILE A 19 -14.10 25.54 5.34
C ILE A 19 -14.33 25.01 3.93
N ALA A 20 -13.52 25.48 2.98
CA ALA A 20 -13.50 25.01 1.62
C ALA A 20 -12.22 24.21 1.36
N LYS A 21 -12.27 23.30 0.38
CA LYS A 21 -11.07 22.61 -0.10
C LYS A 21 -10.06 23.62 -0.64
N SER A 22 -8.77 23.35 -0.41
CA SER A 22 -7.65 24.16 -0.91
C SER A 22 -7.66 24.27 -2.44
N GLU A 23 -7.05 25.34 -2.96
CA GLU A 23 -6.81 25.53 -4.40
C GLU A 23 -6.00 24.39 -5.02
N PHE A 24 -5.25 23.65 -4.19
CA PHE A 24 -4.59 22.41 -4.54
C PHE A 24 -5.48 21.47 -5.37
N TYR A 25 -6.78 21.37 -5.04
CA TYR A 25 -7.71 20.48 -5.73
C TYR A 25 -8.01 20.91 -7.18
N ASN A 26 -7.73 22.16 -7.58
CA ASN A 26 -7.85 22.59 -8.97
C ASN A 26 -6.91 21.81 -9.90
N ALA A 27 -5.80 21.29 -9.38
CA ALA A 27 -4.86 20.45 -10.13
C ALA A 27 -5.47 19.10 -10.58
N PHE A 28 -6.58 18.69 -9.97
CA PHE A 28 -7.29 17.44 -10.27
C PHE A 28 -8.43 17.62 -11.26
N VAL A 29 -8.66 18.83 -11.77
CA VAL A 29 -9.74 19.12 -12.71
C VAL A 29 -9.27 18.82 -14.14
N HIS A 30 -9.93 17.88 -14.82
CA HIS A 30 -9.74 17.58 -16.24
C HIS A 30 -11.07 17.74 -16.97
N GLY A 31 -11.21 18.79 -17.78
CA GLY A 31 -12.46 19.14 -18.45
C GLY A 31 -13.48 19.76 -17.48
N ALA A 32 -13.99 18.97 -16.52
CA ALA A 32 -14.97 19.43 -15.54
C ALA A 32 -14.62 18.99 -14.10
N PRO A 33 -14.98 19.79 -13.08
CA PRO A 33 -14.83 19.38 -11.69
C PRO A 33 -15.71 18.16 -11.36
N ASN A 34 -15.13 17.20 -10.64
CA ASN A 34 -15.83 16.03 -10.11
C ASN A 34 -16.12 16.20 -8.60
N ILE A 35 -16.85 15.27 -8.00
CA ILE A 35 -17.23 15.36 -6.58
C ILE A 35 -16.02 15.42 -5.63
N HIS A 36 -14.89 14.80 -5.99
CA HIS A 36 -13.68 14.82 -5.18
C HIS A 36 -12.98 16.18 -5.21
N ASN A 37 -12.83 16.78 -6.40
CA ASN A 37 -12.03 18.00 -6.57
C ASN A 37 -12.83 19.30 -6.50
N THR A 38 -14.17 19.25 -6.62
CA THR A 38 -14.99 20.46 -6.55
C THR A 38 -14.85 21.12 -5.17
N ARG A 39 -14.60 22.44 -5.21
CA ARG A 39 -14.44 23.32 -4.03
C ARG A 39 -15.74 24.04 -3.67
N ASN A 40 -16.68 24.13 -4.60
CA ASN A 40 -17.98 24.75 -4.41
C ASN A 40 -18.95 23.74 -3.75
N LYS A 41 -19.56 24.14 -2.62
CA LYS A 41 -20.37 23.25 -1.78
C LYS A 41 -21.71 22.91 -2.42
N GLU A 42 -22.29 23.84 -3.16
CA GLU A 42 -23.57 23.68 -3.85
C GLU A 42 -23.43 22.68 -4.99
N ILE A 43 -22.38 22.83 -5.82
CA ILE A 43 -22.02 21.90 -6.89
C ILE A 43 -21.72 20.52 -6.29
N HIS A 44 -20.93 20.46 -5.21
CA HIS A 44 -20.64 19.21 -4.50
C HIS A 44 -21.92 18.52 -4.03
N SER A 45 -22.81 19.26 -3.37
CA SER A 45 -24.06 18.74 -2.81
C SER A 45 -24.96 18.15 -3.89
N ARG A 46 -25.13 18.85 -5.02
CA ARG A 46 -25.88 18.37 -6.18
C ARG A 46 -25.27 17.10 -6.78
N LYS A 47 -23.97 17.13 -7.11
CA LYS A 47 -23.27 15.95 -7.66
C LYS A 47 -23.35 14.74 -6.71
N ARG A 48 -23.20 14.98 -5.40
CA ARG A 48 -23.30 13.95 -4.36
C ARG A 48 -24.66 13.28 -4.33
N ARG A 49 -25.75 14.06 -4.40
CA ARG A 49 -27.10 13.50 -4.39
C ARG A 49 -27.33 12.58 -5.58
N ILE A 50 -26.93 13.00 -6.78
CA ILE A 50 -27.01 12.18 -8.00
C ILE A 50 -26.19 10.89 -7.86
N ILE A 51 -24.92 11.00 -7.49
CA ILE A 51 -24.01 9.84 -7.37
C ILE A 51 -24.45 8.90 -6.23
N SER A 52 -25.00 9.42 -5.13
CA SER A 52 -25.42 8.60 -3.98
C SER A 52 -26.46 7.55 -4.33
N ASN A 53 -27.29 7.78 -5.36
CA ASN A 53 -28.23 6.79 -5.87
C ASN A 53 -27.52 5.51 -6.36
N ALA A 54 -26.35 5.68 -6.97
CA ALA A 54 -25.54 4.57 -7.46
C ALA A 54 -24.94 3.72 -6.32
N PHE A 55 -24.85 4.28 -5.12
CA PHE A 55 -24.38 3.61 -3.89
C PHE A 55 -25.52 3.19 -2.95
N SER A 56 -26.78 3.25 -3.40
CA SER A 56 -27.92 2.78 -2.61
C SER A 56 -27.87 1.24 -2.44
N THR A 57 -28.50 0.71 -1.38
CA THR A 57 -28.56 -0.74 -1.15
C THR A 57 -29.14 -1.51 -2.35
N ALA A 58 -30.14 -0.95 -3.04
CA ALA A 58 -30.74 -1.57 -4.21
C ALA A 58 -29.75 -1.61 -5.40
N SER A 59 -29.04 -0.50 -5.63
CA SER A 59 -28.01 -0.39 -6.68
C SER A 59 -26.85 -1.33 -6.41
N THR A 60 -26.34 -1.39 -5.18
CA THR A 60 -25.27 -2.29 -4.78
C THR A 60 -25.63 -3.75 -5.01
N LYS A 61 -26.87 -4.16 -4.71
CA LYS A 61 -27.36 -5.51 -5.02
C LYS A 61 -27.39 -5.80 -6.53
N SER A 62 -27.76 -4.82 -7.35
CA SER A 62 -27.74 -5.00 -8.81
C SER A 62 -26.32 -5.11 -9.39
N MET A 63 -25.32 -4.57 -8.68
CA MET A 63 -23.92 -4.62 -9.08
C MET A 63 -23.15 -5.85 -8.57
N GLU A 64 -23.70 -6.53 -7.57
CA GLU A 64 -23.12 -7.73 -6.93
C GLU A 64 -22.69 -8.83 -7.93
N PRO A 65 -23.46 -9.17 -8.99
CA PRO A 65 -23.03 -10.19 -9.95
C PRO A 65 -21.72 -9.85 -10.67
N PHE A 66 -21.47 -8.57 -10.98
CA PHE A 66 -20.24 -8.15 -11.66
C PHE A 66 -19.02 -8.26 -10.73
N VAL A 67 -19.20 -7.94 -9.45
CA VAL A 67 -18.16 -8.11 -8.44
C VAL A 67 -17.84 -9.59 -8.25
N HIS A 68 -18.88 -10.44 -8.10
CA HIS A 68 -18.71 -11.88 -7.92
C HIS A 68 -18.03 -12.57 -9.11
N ASN A 69 -18.32 -12.15 -10.35
CA ASN A 69 -17.67 -12.73 -11.52
C ASN A 69 -16.17 -12.46 -11.52
N ASN A 70 -15.73 -11.23 -11.20
CA ASN A 70 -14.31 -10.90 -11.09
C ASN A 70 -13.63 -11.61 -9.91
N ILE A 71 -14.31 -11.76 -8.77
CA ILE A 71 -13.80 -12.54 -7.63
C ILE A 71 -13.63 -14.01 -8.01
N ARG A 72 -14.61 -14.60 -8.71
CA ARG A 72 -14.54 -15.99 -9.18
C ARG A 72 -13.33 -16.20 -10.09
N LYS A 73 -13.14 -15.31 -11.08
CA LYS A 73 -11.96 -15.33 -11.95
C LYS A 73 -10.65 -15.26 -11.16
N LEU A 74 -10.55 -14.37 -10.18
CA LEU A 74 -9.37 -14.30 -9.31
C LEU A 74 -9.13 -15.62 -8.58
N CYS A 75 -10.17 -16.21 -7.99
CA CYS A 75 -10.06 -17.49 -7.29
C CYS A 75 -9.61 -18.63 -8.21
N GLU A 76 -10.12 -18.67 -9.45
CA GLU A 76 -9.73 -19.65 -10.47
C GLU A 76 -8.25 -19.49 -10.88
N LEU A 77 -7.77 -18.24 -11.03
CA LEU A 77 -6.40 -17.93 -11.43
C LEU A 77 -5.37 -18.12 -10.31
N VAL A 78 -5.72 -17.80 -9.06
CA VAL A 78 -4.81 -17.91 -7.90
C VAL A 78 -4.87 -19.30 -7.25
N GLY A 79 -6.01 -19.97 -7.37
CA GLY A 79 -6.24 -21.30 -6.84
C GLY A 79 -5.38 -22.38 -7.51
N PRO A 80 -5.48 -23.63 -7.04
CA PRO A 80 -4.81 -24.77 -7.67
C PRO A 80 -5.45 -25.10 -9.03
N SER A 81 -5.14 -24.30 -10.05
CA SER A 81 -5.45 -24.54 -11.46
C SER A 81 -4.24 -25.13 -12.19
N GLN A 82 -4.50 -25.98 -13.17
CA GLN A 82 -3.51 -26.74 -13.96
C GLN A 82 -2.73 -25.91 -14.98
N ASP A 83 -3.14 -24.66 -15.23
CA ASP A 83 -2.53 -23.84 -16.28
C ASP A 83 -1.29 -23.09 -15.78
N SER A 84 -0.14 -23.46 -16.33
CA SER A 84 1.20 -23.05 -15.86
C SER A 84 1.68 -21.70 -16.41
N SER A 85 0.88 -21.06 -17.28
CA SER A 85 1.25 -19.87 -18.06
C SER A 85 1.35 -18.56 -17.26
N PHE A 86 0.68 -18.44 -16.12
CA PHE A 86 0.64 -17.21 -15.30
C PHE A 86 1.55 -17.25 -14.06
N ARG A 87 2.39 -18.28 -13.89
CA ARG A 87 3.20 -18.45 -12.68
C ARG A 87 4.54 -17.73 -12.81
N GLU A 88 4.67 -16.55 -12.18
CA GLU A 88 5.96 -15.93 -11.88
C GLU A 88 6.74 -16.84 -10.90
N SER A 89 7.57 -17.75 -11.42
CA SER A 89 8.70 -18.50 -10.78
C SER A 89 8.55 -20.03 -10.66
N PRO A 90 9.57 -20.82 -11.07
CA PRO A 90 9.64 -22.26 -10.86
C PRO A 90 10.29 -22.56 -9.49
N VAL A 91 9.48 -22.63 -8.44
CA VAL A 91 9.87 -23.32 -7.20
C VAL A 91 8.73 -24.27 -6.81
N ALA A 92 8.52 -25.29 -7.63
CA ALA A 92 7.75 -26.46 -7.23
C ALA A 92 8.66 -27.32 -6.35
N SER A 93 8.61 -27.12 -5.03
CA SER A 93 9.20 -28.09 -4.11
C SER A 93 8.32 -29.33 -4.10
N GLU A 94 8.86 -30.44 -4.57
CA GLU A 94 8.31 -31.79 -4.45
C GLU A 94 8.02 -32.10 -2.97
N LYS A 95 6.77 -31.87 -2.53
CA LYS A 95 6.08 -32.50 -1.36
C LYS A 95 4.70 -31.90 -1.01
N HIS A 96 4.22 -30.87 -1.69
CA HIS A 96 2.88 -30.29 -1.45
C HIS A 96 2.08 -30.18 -2.75
N SER A 97 1.42 -31.27 -3.17
CA SER A 97 0.68 -31.33 -4.45
C SER A 97 -0.63 -30.51 -4.49
N GLU A 98 -0.92 -29.71 -3.46
CA GLU A 98 -2.19 -28.96 -3.34
C GLU A 98 -2.02 -27.43 -3.36
N TRP A 99 -0.81 -26.90 -3.18
CA TRP A 99 -0.59 -25.44 -3.06
C TRP A 99 -0.07 -24.83 -4.36
N SER A 100 -0.56 -23.65 -4.72
CA SER A 100 0.03 -22.86 -5.81
C SER A 100 1.39 -22.28 -5.41
N ALA A 101 2.17 -21.86 -6.41
CA ALA A 101 3.42 -21.14 -6.16
C ALA A 101 3.12 -19.83 -5.39
N PRO A 102 3.99 -19.38 -4.47
CA PRO A 102 3.75 -18.15 -3.70
C PRO A 102 3.41 -16.96 -4.60
N GLN A 103 2.26 -16.35 -4.37
CA GLN A 103 1.75 -15.22 -5.15
C GLN A 103 1.85 -13.89 -4.39
N ASN A 104 2.11 -12.80 -5.12
CA ASN A 104 1.99 -11.46 -4.56
C ASN A 104 0.53 -11.00 -4.61
N MET A 105 -0.20 -11.22 -3.51
CA MET A 105 -1.62 -10.87 -3.43
C MET A 105 -1.90 -9.37 -3.54
N ALA A 106 -0.94 -8.49 -3.24
CA ALA A 106 -1.12 -7.05 -3.46
C ALA A 106 -1.23 -6.71 -4.96
N LYS A 107 -0.45 -7.39 -5.82
CA LYS A 107 -0.60 -7.26 -7.28
C LYS A 107 -1.96 -7.80 -7.73
N TRP A 108 -2.32 -9.01 -7.31
CA TRP A 108 -3.58 -9.65 -7.67
C TRP A 108 -4.81 -8.85 -7.23
N PHE A 109 -4.79 -8.25 -6.03
CA PHE A 109 -5.87 -7.36 -5.61
C PHE A 109 -5.90 -6.06 -6.40
N SER A 110 -4.75 -5.54 -6.85
CA SER A 110 -4.73 -4.37 -7.76
C SER A 110 -5.37 -4.71 -9.10
N TYR A 111 -5.15 -5.91 -9.64
CA TYR A 111 -5.82 -6.39 -10.86
C TYR A 111 -7.33 -6.55 -10.64
N LEU A 112 -7.72 -7.23 -9.56
CA LEU A 112 -9.12 -7.44 -9.21
C LEU A 112 -9.88 -6.12 -9.09
N THR A 113 -9.37 -5.16 -8.33
CA THR A 113 -10.12 -3.93 -8.07
C THR A 113 -10.22 -3.04 -9.29
N MET A 114 -9.18 -3.02 -10.13
CA MET A 114 -9.24 -2.35 -11.44
C MET A 114 -10.26 -2.98 -12.36
N ASP A 115 -10.32 -4.31 -12.46
CA ASP A 115 -11.29 -5.01 -13.31
C ASP A 115 -12.72 -4.82 -12.81
N VAL A 116 -12.95 -4.95 -11.50
CA VAL A 116 -14.26 -4.67 -10.87
C VAL A 116 -14.69 -3.23 -11.16
N LEU A 117 -13.81 -2.25 -10.99
CA LEU A 117 -14.18 -0.86 -11.26
C LEU A 117 -14.29 -0.54 -12.74
N GLY A 118 -13.55 -1.24 -13.60
CA GLY A 118 -13.77 -1.21 -15.04
C GLY A 118 -15.21 -1.62 -15.39
N ASP A 119 -15.61 -2.76 -14.85
CA ASP A 119 -16.96 -3.28 -14.98
C ASP A 119 -18.01 -2.30 -14.44
N LEU A 120 -17.83 -1.76 -13.24
CA LEU A 120 -18.82 -0.88 -12.61
C LEU A 120 -18.85 0.54 -13.18
N CYS A 121 -17.75 1.05 -13.74
CA CYS A 121 -17.68 2.43 -14.25
C CYS A 121 -17.87 2.53 -15.77
N TYR A 122 -17.45 1.52 -16.53
CA TYR A 122 -17.46 1.52 -18.01
C TYR A 122 -18.24 0.35 -18.60
N GLY A 123 -18.87 -0.48 -17.77
CA GLY A 123 -19.63 -1.63 -18.26
C GLY A 123 -18.77 -2.73 -18.86
N LYS A 124 -17.44 -2.67 -18.70
CA LYS A 124 -16.48 -3.63 -19.26
C LYS A 124 -15.22 -3.71 -18.38
N SER A 125 -14.78 -4.92 -18.08
CA SER A 125 -13.50 -5.18 -17.42
C SER A 125 -12.32 -4.65 -18.25
N PHE A 126 -11.22 -4.34 -17.57
CA PHE A 126 -9.96 -4.05 -18.22
C PHE A 126 -9.14 -5.32 -18.47
N ASP A 127 -9.63 -6.48 -18.07
CA ASP A 127 -9.02 -7.80 -18.21
C ASP A 127 -7.59 -7.89 -17.61
N LEU A 128 -7.28 -7.14 -16.54
CA LEU A 128 -5.95 -7.18 -15.90
C LEU A 128 -5.66 -8.54 -15.24
N LEU A 129 -6.72 -9.22 -14.77
CA LEU A 129 -6.61 -10.57 -14.22
C LEU A 129 -6.11 -11.56 -15.28
N GLU A 130 -6.63 -11.46 -16.51
CA GLU A 130 -6.43 -12.46 -17.57
C GLU A 130 -5.33 -12.08 -18.57
N LYS A 131 -5.09 -10.78 -18.83
CA LYS A 131 -4.18 -10.33 -19.87
C LYS A 131 -3.02 -9.53 -19.28
N GLU A 132 -1.82 -10.09 -19.37
CA GLU A 132 -0.62 -9.44 -18.87
C GLU A 132 -0.35 -8.11 -19.58
N ASP A 133 -0.62 -8.07 -20.88
CA ASP A 133 -0.50 -6.89 -21.74
C ASP A 133 -1.40 -5.72 -21.31
N ASN A 134 -2.39 -5.93 -20.45
CA ASN A 134 -3.24 -4.86 -19.92
C ASN A 134 -2.72 -4.30 -18.59
N ARG A 135 -1.76 -4.97 -17.92
CA ARG A 135 -1.30 -4.62 -16.57
C ARG A 135 -0.47 -3.33 -16.52
N TYR A 136 0.00 -2.82 -17.66
CA TYR A 136 0.65 -1.50 -17.76
C TYR A 136 -0.28 -0.36 -17.32
N SER A 137 -1.61 -0.55 -17.36
CA SER A 137 -2.57 0.46 -16.92
C SER A 137 -2.39 0.83 -15.44
N LEU A 138 -1.88 -0.07 -14.60
CA LEU A 138 -1.53 0.24 -13.20
C LEU A 138 -0.35 1.21 -13.10
N GLU A 139 0.63 1.09 -13.99
CA GLU A 139 1.75 2.04 -14.05
C GLU A 139 1.25 3.41 -14.54
N LEU A 140 0.37 3.43 -15.54
CA LEU A 140 -0.28 4.65 -16.00
C LEU A 140 -1.09 5.32 -14.89
N LEU A 141 -1.83 4.55 -14.09
CA LEU A 141 -2.55 5.04 -12.91
C LEU A 141 -1.59 5.66 -11.88
N ALA A 142 -0.49 4.99 -11.58
CA ALA A 142 0.53 5.51 -10.65
C ALA A 142 1.18 6.81 -11.17
N LEU A 143 1.47 6.89 -12.47
CA LEU A 143 1.99 8.10 -13.12
C LEU A 143 0.96 9.23 -13.10
N ALA A 144 -0.31 8.94 -13.38
CA ALA A 144 -1.40 9.92 -13.27
C ALA A 144 -1.50 10.47 -11.85
N THR A 145 -1.47 9.62 -10.81
CA THR A 145 -1.48 10.06 -9.41
C THR A 145 -0.27 10.95 -9.08
N LYS A 146 0.93 10.60 -9.54
CA LYS A 146 2.11 11.46 -9.39
C LYS A 146 1.95 12.82 -10.09
N ALA A 147 1.40 12.83 -11.30
CA ALA A 147 1.16 14.06 -12.06
C ALA A 147 0.24 15.02 -11.28
N HIS A 148 -0.82 14.49 -10.67
CA HIS A 148 -1.73 15.25 -9.82
C HIS A 148 -1.05 15.87 -8.61
N LEU A 149 -0.25 15.07 -7.88
CA LEU A 149 0.48 15.55 -6.70
C LEU A 149 1.47 16.65 -7.08
N LEU A 150 2.22 16.48 -8.18
CA LEU A 150 3.15 17.51 -8.66
C LEU A 150 2.41 18.78 -9.07
N SER A 151 1.29 18.65 -9.79
CA SER A 151 0.50 19.79 -10.25
C SER A 151 -0.10 20.58 -9.08
N GLY A 152 -0.52 19.90 -8.02
CA GLY A 152 -1.06 20.53 -6.82
C GLY A 152 0.02 21.17 -5.93
N LEU A 153 1.18 20.53 -5.79
CA LEU A 153 2.29 21.05 -4.98
C LEU A 153 3.08 22.16 -5.67
N MET A 154 3.12 22.15 -7.01
CA MET A 154 3.82 23.13 -7.84
C MET A 154 2.88 23.79 -8.85
N PRO A 155 1.88 24.57 -8.39
CA PRO A 155 0.86 25.14 -9.26
C PRO A 155 1.42 26.09 -10.32
N LEU A 156 2.54 26.77 -10.04
CA LEU A 156 3.22 27.63 -11.02
C LEU A 156 3.84 26.82 -12.17
N ALA A 157 4.50 25.71 -11.86
CA ALA A 157 5.07 24.82 -12.88
C ALA A 157 3.97 24.24 -13.78
N TYR A 158 2.83 23.84 -13.20
CA TYR A 158 1.67 23.38 -13.95
C TYR A 158 1.00 24.49 -14.77
N ARG A 159 0.86 25.70 -14.20
CA ARG A 159 0.27 26.85 -14.88
C ARG A 159 1.06 27.23 -16.13
N TRP A 160 2.38 27.16 -16.07
CA TRP A 160 3.29 27.49 -17.17
C TRP A 160 3.67 26.28 -18.02
N LYS A 161 3.00 25.13 -17.83
CA LYS A 161 3.23 23.88 -18.57
C LYS A 161 4.69 23.37 -18.51
N LEU A 162 5.44 23.77 -17.49
CA LEU A 162 6.80 23.31 -17.26
C LEU A 162 6.85 21.84 -16.85
N ASP A 163 5.74 21.29 -16.33
CA ASP A 163 5.60 19.87 -16.03
C ASP A 163 5.79 18.97 -17.26
N TYR A 164 5.41 19.44 -18.45
CA TYR A 164 5.66 18.72 -19.70
C TYR A 164 7.13 18.68 -20.09
N ILE A 165 7.95 19.60 -19.58
CA ILE A 165 9.39 19.69 -19.87
C ILE A 165 10.19 18.97 -18.77
N ILE A 166 9.90 19.26 -17.51
CA ILE A 166 10.64 18.77 -16.35
C ILE A 166 10.25 17.32 -16.02
N PHE A 167 8.97 16.96 -16.20
CA PHE A 167 8.42 15.65 -15.82
C PHE A 167 7.78 14.91 -17.00
N ARG A 168 8.49 14.86 -18.13
CA ARG A 168 8.03 14.28 -19.41
C ARG A 168 7.34 12.92 -19.27
N GLN A 169 7.95 11.98 -18.55
CA GLN A 169 7.40 10.63 -18.36
C GLN A 169 6.07 10.64 -17.59
N ILE A 170 5.97 11.48 -16.56
CA ILE A 170 4.78 11.61 -15.73
C ILE A 170 3.64 12.29 -16.53
N ALA A 171 3.97 13.35 -17.26
CA ALA A 171 3.02 14.02 -18.15
C ALA A 171 2.50 13.07 -19.25
N SER A 172 3.41 12.33 -19.90
CA SER A 172 3.07 11.30 -20.90
C SER A 172 2.18 10.20 -20.30
N GLY A 173 2.55 9.64 -19.15
CA GLY A 173 1.77 8.59 -18.50
C GLY A 173 0.36 9.05 -18.11
N ARG A 174 0.22 10.30 -17.62
CA ARG A 174 -1.09 10.91 -17.36
C ARG A 174 -1.94 11.00 -18.64
N GLU A 175 -1.37 11.44 -19.75
CA GLU A 175 -2.13 11.56 -21.01
C GLU A 175 -2.53 10.19 -21.56
N GLN A 176 -1.65 9.20 -21.46
CA GLN A 176 -1.97 7.82 -21.83
C GLN A 176 -3.09 7.24 -20.95
N PHE A 177 -3.05 7.47 -19.64
CA PHE A 177 -4.12 7.07 -18.72
C PHE A 177 -5.45 7.77 -19.07
N ALA A 178 -5.40 9.07 -19.34
CA ALA A 178 -6.57 9.85 -19.73
C ALA A 178 -7.17 9.32 -21.06
N LYS A 179 -6.33 9.01 -22.06
CA LYS A 179 -6.75 8.39 -23.32
C LYS A 179 -7.42 7.04 -23.09
N TYR A 180 -6.78 6.17 -22.30
CA TYR A 180 -7.29 4.85 -21.95
C TYR A 180 -8.70 4.91 -21.32
N GLY A 181 -8.90 5.82 -20.36
CA GLY A 181 -10.22 6.04 -19.74
C GLY A 181 -11.25 6.64 -20.71
N ARG A 182 -10.85 7.57 -21.57
CA ARG A 182 -11.74 8.20 -22.57
C ARG A 182 -12.26 7.19 -23.59
N GLU A 183 -11.41 6.30 -24.10
CA GLU A 183 -11.81 5.27 -25.06
C GLU A 183 -12.90 4.36 -24.48
N ARG A 184 -12.71 3.87 -23.25
CA ARG A 184 -13.71 3.06 -22.54
C ARG A 184 -15.00 3.80 -22.24
N LEU A 185 -14.89 5.06 -21.82
CA LEU A 185 -16.06 5.89 -21.58
C LEU A 185 -16.88 6.10 -22.86
N ASN A 186 -16.21 6.35 -23.98
CA ASN A 186 -16.87 6.57 -25.26
C ASN A 186 -17.58 5.30 -25.72
N GLU A 187 -16.93 4.13 -25.61
CA GLU A 187 -17.56 2.82 -25.85
C GLU A 187 -18.85 2.67 -25.01
N ARG A 188 -18.78 2.96 -23.70
CA ARG A 188 -19.93 2.83 -22.80
C ARG A 188 -21.04 3.84 -23.07
N THR A 189 -20.68 5.08 -23.41
CA THR A 189 -21.62 6.16 -23.70
C THR A 189 -22.37 5.87 -25.01
N ALA A 190 -21.69 5.32 -26.01
CA ALA A 190 -22.31 4.92 -27.28
C ALA A 190 -23.41 3.87 -27.10
N LEU A 191 -23.30 3.02 -26.08
CA LEU A 191 -24.36 2.06 -25.71
C LEU A 191 -25.57 2.75 -25.06
N GLY A 192 -25.40 3.92 -24.45
CA GLY A 192 -26.48 4.65 -23.78
C GLY A 192 -27.28 3.77 -22.80
N ASN A 193 -28.62 3.79 -22.95
CA ASN A 193 -29.59 2.98 -22.22
C ASN A 193 -29.97 1.67 -22.93
N THR A 194 -29.27 1.29 -23.99
CA THR A 194 -29.56 0.03 -24.72
C THR A 194 -29.09 -1.22 -23.98
N THR A 195 -28.43 -1.04 -22.83
CA THR A 195 -27.99 -2.12 -21.95
C THR A 195 -28.87 -2.20 -20.71
N ASP A 196 -29.30 -3.42 -20.35
CA ASP A 196 -29.98 -3.71 -19.08
C ASP A 196 -29.06 -3.60 -17.86
N ARG A 197 -27.76 -3.32 -18.08
CA ARG A 197 -26.74 -3.20 -17.05
C ARG A 197 -26.97 -1.97 -16.17
N LYS A 198 -27.23 -2.20 -14.88
CA LYS A 198 -27.33 -1.17 -13.84
C LYS A 198 -25.99 -0.95 -13.13
N ASP A 199 -25.05 -0.36 -13.86
CA ASP A 199 -23.71 0.03 -13.38
C ASP A 199 -23.67 1.49 -12.88
N PHE A 200 -22.55 1.97 -12.34
CA PHE A 200 -22.44 3.38 -11.90
C PHE A 200 -22.77 4.35 -13.03
N PHE A 201 -22.38 4.01 -14.25
CA PHE A 201 -22.64 4.83 -15.43
C PHE A 201 -24.15 4.96 -15.73
N HIS A 202 -24.90 3.86 -15.66
CA HIS A 202 -26.36 3.86 -15.79
C HIS A 202 -27.02 4.83 -14.81
N TYR A 203 -26.60 4.80 -13.53
CA TYR A 203 -27.15 5.70 -12.52
C TYR A 203 -26.74 7.15 -12.76
N MET A 204 -25.51 7.43 -13.21
CA MET A 204 -25.08 8.80 -13.55
C MET A 204 -25.77 9.35 -14.81
N LEU A 205 -26.05 8.49 -15.80
CA LEU A 205 -26.73 8.86 -17.04
C LEU A 205 -28.21 9.17 -16.81
N ASN A 206 -28.88 8.38 -15.97
CA ASN A 206 -30.34 8.43 -15.80
C ASN A 206 -30.81 9.28 -14.60
N SER A 207 -29.94 9.56 -13.63
CA SER A 207 -30.31 10.36 -12.47
C SER A 207 -30.36 11.84 -12.82
N LYS A 208 -31.48 12.49 -12.50
CA LYS A 208 -31.67 13.95 -12.64
C LYS A 208 -31.94 14.56 -11.28
N GLU A 209 -31.41 15.75 -11.04
CA GLU A 209 -31.73 16.55 -9.86
C GLU A 209 -32.16 17.96 -10.28
N GLY A 210 -33.42 18.32 -10.05
CA GLY A 210 -33.94 19.65 -10.40
C GLY A 210 -33.75 20.01 -11.87
N GLY A 211 -33.80 19.02 -12.77
CA GLY A 211 -33.56 19.20 -14.21
C GLY A 211 -32.08 19.15 -14.64
N TYR A 212 -31.13 19.10 -13.71
CA TYR A 212 -29.71 18.94 -14.02
C TYR A 212 -29.36 17.46 -14.25
N SER A 213 -28.62 17.21 -15.33
CA SER A 213 -27.97 15.95 -15.67
C SER A 213 -26.49 16.21 -15.93
N PHE A 214 -25.64 15.21 -15.72
CA PHE A 214 -24.22 15.34 -16.04
C PHE A 214 -24.01 15.58 -17.54
N SER A 215 -23.18 16.56 -17.86
CA SER A 215 -22.61 16.72 -19.21
C SER A 215 -21.57 15.63 -19.48
N GLN A 216 -21.22 15.39 -20.76
CA GLN A 216 -20.22 14.38 -21.12
C GLN A 216 -18.85 14.57 -20.42
N PRO A 217 -18.29 15.80 -20.31
CA PRO A 217 -17.05 16.01 -19.56
C PRO A 217 -17.19 15.71 -18.06
N GLU A 218 -18.37 15.93 -17.49
CA GLU A 218 -18.63 15.60 -16.09
C GLU A 218 -18.75 14.10 -15.88
N LEU A 219 -19.46 13.37 -16.75
CA LEU A 219 -19.50 11.91 -16.73
C LEU A 219 -18.09 11.31 -16.81
N TRP A 220 -17.22 11.90 -17.63
CA TRP A 220 -15.82 11.50 -17.70
C TRP A 220 -15.05 11.78 -16.39
N GLY A 221 -15.23 12.98 -15.82
CA GLY A 221 -14.59 13.36 -14.57
C GLY A 221 -15.01 12.50 -13.37
N GLU A 222 -16.29 12.14 -13.28
CA GLU A 222 -16.82 11.28 -12.21
C GLU A 222 -16.43 9.81 -12.41
N SER A 223 -16.53 9.25 -13.62
CA SER A 223 -16.12 7.85 -13.89
C SER A 223 -14.62 7.62 -13.67
N THR A 224 -13.78 8.55 -14.13
CA THR A 224 -12.33 8.51 -13.89
C THR A 224 -12.03 8.59 -12.39
N LEU A 225 -12.75 9.45 -11.66
CA LEU A 225 -12.62 9.52 -10.21
C LEU A 225 -12.97 8.20 -9.53
N LEU A 226 -14.12 7.60 -9.88
CA LEU A 226 -14.58 6.35 -9.28
C LEU A 226 -13.53 5.26 -9.50
N LEU A 227 -13.02 5.13 -10.73
CA LEU A 227 -11.95 4.19 -11.08
C LEU A 227 -10.71 4.40 -10.20
N ILE A 228 -10.14 5.60 -10.16
CA ILE A 228 -8.89 5.88 -9.42
C ILE A 228 -9.10 5.68 -7.92
N ALA A 229 -10.14 6.29 -7.36
CA ALA A 229 -10.35 6.34 -5.92
C ALA A 229 -10.66 4.96 -5.33
N GLY A 230 -11.45 4.15 -6.03
CA GLY A 230 -11.85 2.84 -5.52
C GLY A 230 -10.87 1.70 -5.83
N SER A 231 -10.04 1.80 -6.87
CA SER A 231 -9.11 0.72 -7.22
C SER A 231 -7.99 0.56 -6.19
N ASP A 232 -7.18 1.60 -5.99
CA ASP A 232 -5.97 1.52 -5.14
C ASP A 232 -6.30 1.36 -3.65
N THR A 233 -7.31 2.10 -3.15
CA THR A 233 -7.68 2.06 -1.73
C THR A 233 -8.21 0.69 -1.32
N THR A 234 -9.09 0.12 -2.14
CA THR A 234 -9.67 -1.20 -1.90
C THR A 234 -8.62 -2.31 -2.04
N ALA A 235 -7.74 -2.23 -3.05
CA ALA A 235 -6.64 -3.20 -3.21
C ALA A 235 -5.71 -3.21 -1.99
N ALA A 236 -5.33 -2.02 -1.49
CA ALA A 236 -4.51 -1.89 -0.30
C ALA A 236 -5.22 -2.42 0.96
N SER A 237 -6.53 -2.15 1.12
CA SER A 237 -7.32 -2.71 2.22
C SER A 237 -7.40 -4.23 2.15
N LEU A 238 -7.69 -4.83 0.99
CA LEU A 238 -7.73 -6.29 0.81
C LEU A 238 -6.37 -6.94 1.10
N ALA A 239 -5.29 -6.35 0.59
CA ALA A 239 -3.93 -6.82 0.84
C ALA A 239 -3.59 -6.78 2.33
N ALA A 240 -3.92 -5.68 3.03
CA ALA A 240 -3.71 -5.55 4.46
C ALA A 240 -4.55 -6.54 5.26
N THR A 241 -5.84 -6.69 4.91
CA THR A 241 -6.73 -7.66 5.54
C THR A 241 -6.18 -9.07 5.43
N LEU A 242 -5.80 -9.51 4.23
CA LEU A 242 -5.23 -10.85 4.03
C LEU A 242 -3.90 -11.01 4.76
N PHE A 243 -3.03 -10.00 4.70
CA PHE A 243 -1.74 -9.99 5.42
C PHE A 243 -1.93 -10.22 6.93
N TYR A 244 -2.90 -9.55 7.55
CA TYR A 244 -3.17 -9.72 8.97
C TYR A 244 -3.86 -11.04 9.28
N LEU A 245 -4.85 -11.48 8.49
CA LEU A 245 -5.54 -12.75 8.72
C LEU A 245 -4.57 -13.93 8.68
N VAL A 246 -3.69 -14.00 7.68
CA VAL A 246 -2.71 -15.10 7.55
C VAL A 246 -1.71 -15.11 8.71
N ARG A 247 -1.47 -13.98 9.38
CA ARG A 247 -0.51 -13.86 10.48
C ARG A 247 -1.10 -14.06 11.86
N TYR A 248 -2.42 -14.02 11.98
CA TYR A 248 -3.18 -14.24 13.21
C TYR A 248 -4.17 -15.41 12.99
N PRO A 249 -3.70 -16.67 13.01
CA PRO A 249 -4.50 -17.84 12.67
C PRO A 249 -5.78 -17.99 13.51
N GLU A 250 -5.75 -17.55 14.76
CA GLU A 250 -6.90 -17.53 15.67
C GLU A 250 -8.01 -16.58 15.17
N ILE A 251 -7.64 -15.43 14.63
CA ILE A 251 -8.57 -14.47 14.04
C ILE A 251 -9.09 -15.02 12.71
N MET A 252 -8.21 -15.60 11.90
CA MET A 252 -8.60 -16.25 10.65
C MET A 252 -9.60 -17.39 10.88
N ALA A 253 -9.34 -18.28 11.84
CA ALA A 253 -10.23 -19.38 12.19
C ALA A 253 -11.61 -18.86 12.64
N LYS A 254 -11.64 -17.79 13.44
CA LYS A 254 -12.89 -17.15 13.85
C LYS A 254 -13.67 -16.59 12.66
N VAL A 255 -13.02 -15.82 11.79
CA VAL A 255 -13.66 -15.23 10.60
C VAL A 255 -14.18 -16.33 9.66
N MET A 256 -13.39 -17.38 9.42
CA MET A 256 -13.80 -18.53 8.61
C MET A 256 -14.99 -19.27 9.23
N GLY A 257 -15.01 -19.44 10.56
CA GLY A 257 -16.15 -20.01 11.28
C GLY A 257 -17.42 -19.19 11.12
N GLU A 258 -17.32 -17.86 11.27
CA GLU A 258 -18.43 -16.94 11.05
C GLU A 258 -18.95 -16.99 9.60
N LEU A 259 -18.05 -17.02 8.61
CA LEU A 259 -18.42 -17.14 7.20
C LEU A 259 -19.11 -18.47 6.89
N HIS A 260 -18.54 -19.61 7.32
CA HIS A 260 -19.16 -20.92 7.12
C HIS A 260 -20.53 -21.02 7.78
N HIS A 261 -20.69 -20.44 8.99
CA HIS A 261 -21.97 -20.37 9.66
C HIS A 261 -22.97 -19.51 8.87
N ALA A 262 -22.57 -18.32 8.42
CA ALA A 262 -23.42 -17.45 7.61
C ALA A 262 -23.83 -18.12 6.29
N TYR A 263 -22.91 -18.73 5.54
CA TYR A 263 -23.23 -19.38 4.27
C TYR A 263 -24.11 -20.63 4.44
N SER A 264 -23.87 -21.45 5.46
CA SER A 264 -24.74 -22.60 5.77
C SER A 264 -26.16 -22.15 6.21
N THR A 265 -26.25 -21.01 6.87
CA THR A 265 -27.51 -20.35 7.23
C THR A 265 -28.21 -19.74 6.01
N LEU A 266 -27.45 -19.18 5.05
CA LEU A 266 -27.99 -18.58 3.83
C LEU A 266 -28.41 -19.62 2.78
N SER A 267 -27.79 -20.81 2.77
CA SER A 267 -28.20 -21.95 1.93
C SER A 267 -29.47 -22.64 2.43
N ASP A 268 -29.80 -22.47 3.71
CA ASP A 268 -31.03 -22.96 4.33
C ASP A 268 -32.09 -21.83 4.29
N ALA A 269 -33.09 -21.97 3.40
CA ALA A 269 -34.08 -20.93 3.14
C ALA A 269 -34.83 -20.46 4.40
N SER A 270 -35.01 -21.34 5.39
CA SER A 270 -35.67 -21.02 6.66
C SER A 270 -34.80 -20.14 7.55
N LYS A 271 -33.50 -20.41 7.62
CA LYS A 271 -32.53 -19.67 8.44
C LYS A 271 -32.09 -18.35 7.81
N ARG A 272 -32.10 -18.26 6.48
CA ARG A 272 -31.85 -17.03 5.71
C ARG A 272 -32.81 -15.90 6.12
N ARG A 273 -34.08 -16.23 6.34
CA ARG A 273 -35.13 -15.25 6.73
C ARG A 273 -34.87 -14.66 8.12
N GLU A 274 -34.38 -15.48 9.05
CA GLU A 274 -34.02 -15.05 10.41
C GLU A 274 -32.76 -14.17 10.41
N TYR A 275 -31.76 -14.52 9.62
CA TYR A 275 -30.56 -13.70 9.42
C TYR A 275 -30.89 -12.32 8.85
N ASP A 276 -31.75 -12.24 7.82
CA ASP A 276 -32.17 -10.97 7.21
C ASP A 276 -32.96 -10.07 8.17
N ILE A 277 -33.67 -10.64 9.13
CA ILE A 277 -34.40 -9.90 10.17
C ILE A 277 -33.40 -9.34 11.18
N ARG A 278 -32.48 -10.17 11.70
CA ARG A 278 -31.43 -9.71 12.63
C ARG A 278 -30.54 -8.64 12.02
N TYR A 279 -30.08 -8.85 10.79
CA TYR A 279 -29.23 -7.88 10.11
C TYR A 279 -29.94 -6.53 9.95
N ARG A 280 -31.23 -6.51 9.57
CA ARG A 280 -32.02 -5.27 9.51
C ARG A 280 -32.16 -4.58 10.86
N GLN A 281 -32.37 -5.34 11.93
CA GLN A 281 -32.47 -4.80 13.30
C GLN A 281 -31.13 -4.18 13.76
N GLU A 282 -30.00 -4.82 13.46
CA GLU A 282 -28.66 -4.29 13.79
C GLU A 282 -28.30 -3.04 12.99
N GLN A 283 -28.72 -2.94 11.72
CA GLN A 283 -28.52 -1.73 10.93
C GLN A 283 -29.40 -0.58 11.41
N GLN A 284 -30.61 -0.86 11.89
CA GLN A 284 -31.50 0.14 12.49
C GLN A 284 -30.97 0.64 13.84
N SER A 285 -30.35 -0.22 14.65
CA SER A 285 -29.78 0.19 15.94
C SER A 285 -28.49 1.01 15.82
N LYS A 286 -27.76 0.88 14.69
CA LYS A 286 -26.55 1.66 14.38
C LYS A 286 -26.81 2.94 13.59
N ALA A 287 -28.03 3.15 13.10
CA ALA A 287 -28.39 4.39 12.41
C ALA A 287 -28.45 5.56 13.42
N PRO A 288 -27.85 6.73 13.13
CA PRO A 288 -27.98 7.89 14.00
C PRO A 288 -29.47 8.26 14.13
N PRO A 289 -29.91 8.75 15.30
CA PRO A 289 -31.32 9.10 15.50
C PRO A 289 -31.72 10.14 14.46
N LYS A 290 -32.84 9.90 13.76
CA LYS A 290 -33.47 10.94 12.95
C LYS A 290 -33.81 12.08 13.89
N THR A 291 -33.20 13.24 13.68
CA THR A 291 -33.54 14.47 14.41
C THR A 291 -34.94 14.91 13.96
N SER A 292 -35.98 14.39 14.61
CA SER A 292 -37.28 15.05 14.64
C SER A 292 -37.27 15.98 15.84
N ASP A 293 -37.31 17.27 15.53
CA ASP A 293 -37.53 18.37 16.45
C ASP A 293 -38.84 18.14 17.21
N ASN A 294 -38.76 17.83 18.49
CA ASN A 294 -39.76 18.18 19.51
C ASN A 294 -39.22 17.83 20.89
N GLY A 295 -39.20 18.85 21.76
CA GLY A 295 -38.48 18.83 23.02
C GLY A 295 -39.19 18.16 24.19
N ARG A 296 -38.37 18.09 25.25
CA ARG A 296 -38.65 17.94 26.69
C ARG A 296 -38.93 16.54 27.27
N SER A 297 -38.24 16.37 28.40
CA SER A 297 -38.36 15.37 29.48
C SER A 297 -38.19 13.90 29.09
N ASP A 298 -36.99 13.36 29.31
CA ASP A 298 -36.78 12.34 30.36
C ASP A 298 -35.34 11.84 30.36
N ALA A 299 -34.46 12.60 31.00
CA ALA A 299 -33.10 12.17 31.32
C ALA A 299 -33.08 11.69 32.78
N ARG A 300 -33.51 10.44 33.01
CA ARG A 300 -33.17 9.67 34.21
C ARG A 300 -33.50 8.20 34.00
N LYS A 301 -32.45 7.37 33.98
CA LYS A 301 -32.35 5.90 34.03
C LYS A 301 -31.71 5.32 32.78
N THR A 302 -30.40 5.06 32.86
CA THR A 302 -29.65 3.95 32.19
C THR A 302 -28.15 4.15 32.40
N HIS A 303 -27.70 4.11 33.65
CA HIS A 303 -26.28 3.93 33.97
C HIS A 303 -26.13 3.02 35.19
N ALA A 304 -26.55 1.77 35.04
CA ALA A 304 -26.23 0.69 35.98
C ALA A 304 -26.60 -0.65 35.34
N GLU A 305 -25.93 -1.06 34.25
CA GLU A 305 -25.98 -2.45 33.74
C GLU A 305 -25.08 -2.57 32.49
N ASN A 306 -23.76 -2.50 32.67
CA ASN A 306 -22.80 -3.15 31.74
C ASN A 306 -21.36 -3.18 32.29
N ARG A 307 -21.21 -3.61 33.55
CA ARG A 307 -19.90 -3.94 34.12
C ARG A 307 -20.00 -5.31 34.77
N ASN A 308 -20.06 -6.36 33.96
CA ASN A 308 -19.61 -7.71 34.31
C ASN A 308 -19.82 -8.66 33.11
N SER A 309 -18.85 -8.68 32.20
CA SER A 309 -18.55 -9.82 31.33
C SER A 309 -17.36 -9.50 30.42
N GLN A 310 -16.17 -9.34 31.01
CA GLN A 310 -14.91 -9.36 30.24
C GLN A 310 -13.72 -9.67 31.14
N THR A 311 -13.67 -10.91 31.61
CA THR A 311 -12.44 -11.53 32.12
C THR A 311 -12.29 -12.88 31.45
N SER A 312 -11.60 -12.89 30.30
CA SER A 312 -10.89 -14.07 29.80
C SER A 312 -9.87 -13.65 28.74
N SER A 313 -8.60 -13.79 29.12
CA SER A 313 -7.42 -14.10 28.29
C SER A 313 -7.24 -13.40 26.92
N ASN A 314 -6.88 -12.12 26.94
CA ASN A 314 -6.14 -11.48 25.84
C ASN A 314 -4.67 -11.29 26.27
N ALA A 315 -3.84 -12.31 26.06
CA ALA A 315 -2.40 -12.14 26.13
C ALA A 315 -1.96 -11.36 24.87
N ARG A 316 -1.71 -10.05 25.01
CA ARG A 316 -1.05 -9.24 23.98
C ARG A 316 0.24 -9.94 23.53
N PRO A 317 0.58 -9.97 22.23
CA PRO A 317 1.90 -10.38 21.78
C PRO A 317 2.95 -9.55 22.53
N SER A 318 4.01 -10.19 23.04
CA SER A 318 5.01 -9.48 23.83
C SER A 318 5.59 -8.34 23.00
N GLN A 319 5.64 -7.14 23.59
CA GLN A 319 6.16 -5.90 22.99
C GLN A 319 7.60 -6.04 22.43
N SER A 320 8.32 -7.11 22.79
CA SER A 320 9.63 -7.46 22.23
C SER A 320 9.57 -7.86 20.76
N SER A 321 8.52 -8.57 20.33
CA SER A 321 8.41 -9.18 19.00
C SER A 321 8.34 -8.15 17.85
N GLU A 322 7.64 -7.04 18.06
CA GLU A 322 7.52 -5.96 17.08
C GLU A 322 8.84 -5.20 16.89
N THR A 323 9.56 -4.93 17.99
CA THR A 323 10.87 -4.26 17.93
C THR A 323 11.94 -5.13 17.27
N GLU A 324 11.82 -6.44 17.42
CA GLU A 324 12.72 -7.42 16.80
C GLU A 324 12.41 -7.60 15.32
N TRP A 325 11.14 -7.54 14.94
CA TRP A 325 10.70 -7.53 13.54
C TRP A 325 11.20 -6.30 12.77
N ILE A 326 11.08 -5.09 13.33
CA ILE A 326 11.57 -3.84 12.70
C ILE A 326 13.09 -3.92 12.49
N ARG A 327 13.85 -4.39 13.49
CA ARG A 327 15.30 -4.57 13.40
C ARG A 327 15.71 -5.57 12.31
N ASN A 328 15.00 -6.69 12.21
CA ASN A 328 15.27 -7.69 11.17
C ASN A 328 14.95 -7.15 9.75
N LEU A 329 13.88 -6.37 9.61
CA LEU A 329 13.51 -5.76 8.34
C LEU A 329 14.58 -4.76 7.86
N GLN A 330 15.10 -3.92 8.76
CA GLN A 330 16.16 -2.95 8.47
C GLN A 330 17.46 -3.65 8.06
N ARG A 331 17.90 -4.66 8.83
CA ARG A 331 19.11 -5.42 8.51
C ARG A 331 19.06 -6.04 7.11
N ASN A 332 17.92 -6.64 6.76
CA ASN A 332 17.71 -7.24 5.43
C ASN A 332 17.72 -6.19 4.30
N LEU A 333 17.24 -4.97 4.58
CA LEU A 333 17.22 -3.90 3.58
C LEU A 333 18.61 -3.30 3.38
N ASP A 334 19.36 -3.09 4.45
CA ASP A 334 20.75 -2.61 4.42
C ASP A 334 21.66 -3.60 3.69
N GLU A 335 21.51 -4.89 3.96
CA GLU A 335 22.26 -5.96 3.28
C GLU A 335 21.96 -5.99 1.77
N LYS A 336 20.69 -5.87 1.38
CA LYS A 336 20.30 -5.81 -0.04
C LYS A 336 20.84 -4.59 -0.76
N VAL A 337 20.83 -3.42 -0.12
CA VAL A 337 21.40 -2.19 -0.71
C VAL A 337 22.92 -2.31 -0.82
N GLN A 338 23.58 -2.82 0.22
CA GLN A 338 25.03 -3.03 0.23
C GLN A 338 25.47 -4.00 -0.88
N ASN A 339 24.77 -5.12 -1.05
CA ASN A 339 25.07 -6.10 -2.10
C ASN A 339 24.95 -5.47 -3.50
N LYS A 340 23.91 -4.66 -3.75
CA LYS A 340 23.75 -3.94 -5.02
C LYS A 340 24.82 -2.87 -5.26
N VAL A 341 25.29 -2.19 -4.21
CA VAL A 341 26.42 -1.26 -4.34
C VAL A 341 27.69 -2.01 -4.73
N THR A 342 27.99 -3.13 -4.07
CA THR A 342 29.16 -3.97 -4.37
C THR A 342 29.11 -4.50 -5.80
N GLU A 343 27.98 -5.08 -6.21
CA GLU A 343 27.77 -5.62 -7.55
C GLU A 343 28.02 -4.57 -8.65
N LYS A 344 27.43 -3.38 -8.49
CA LYS A 344 27.60 -2.29 -9.48
C LYS A 344 28.98 -1.67 -9.45
N THR A 345 29.64 -1.64 -8.30
CA THR A 345 31.03 -1.16 -8.19
C THR A 345 31.97 -2.13 -8.92
N ASN A 346 31.80 -3.44 -8.74
CA ASN A 346 32.58 -4.46 -9.46
C ASN A 346 32.33 -4.38 -10.97
N THR A 347 31.09 -4.10 -11.39
CA THR A 347 30.76 -3.91 -12.81
C THR A 347 31.44 -2.67 -13.39
N LEU A 348 31.44 -1.56 -12.64
CA LEU A 348 32.13 -0.33 -13.03
C LEU A 348 33.64 -0.54 -13.15
N GLU A 349 34.25 -1.29 -12.23
CA GLU A 349 35.68 -1.58 -12.25
C GLU A 349 36.07 -2.43 -13.46
N LYS A 350 35.30 -3.49 -13.76
CA LYS A 350 35.46 -4.27 -14.99
C LYS A 350 35.34 -3.41 -16.26
N LEU A 351 34.35 -2.51 -16.28
CA LEU A 351 34.13 -1.62 -17.41
C LEU A 351 35.29 -0.63 -17.60
N LYS A 352 35.87 -0.09 -16.52
CA LYS A 352 37.06 0.76 -16.58
C LYS A 352 38.28 0.03 -17.13
N ILE A 353 38.49 -1.23 -16.72
CA ILE A 353 39.57 -2.07 -17.26
C ILE A 353 39.39 -2.27 -18.77
N GLU A 354 38.16 -2.52 -19.23
CA GLU A 354 37.86 -2.68 -20.65
C GLU A 354 38.07 -1.37 -21.43
N ILE A 355 37.68 -0.21 -20.86
CA ILE A 355 37.96 1.12 -21.46
C ILE A 355 39.48 1.34 -21.62
N GLU A 356 40.27 0.98 -20.61
CA GLU A 356 41.73 1.11 -20.70
C GLU A 356 42.35 0.13 -21.70
N LYS A 357 41.81 -1.08 -21.80
CA LYS A 357 42.25 -2.07 -22.77
C LYS A 357 41.98 -1.58 -24.20
N ASP A 358 40.79 -1.05 -24.46
CA ASP A 358 40.41 -0.49 -25.76
C ASP A 358 41.32 0.69 -26.16
N LYS A 359 41.68 1.56 -25.20
CA LYS A 359 42.69 2.62 -25.41
C LYS A 359 44.07 2.08 -25.79
N ARG A 360 44.56 1.05 -25.08
CA ARG A 360 45.86 0.43 -25.37
C ARG A 360 45.85 -0.26 -26.73
N ASP A 361 44.74 -0.92 -27.08
CA ASP A 361 44.59 -1.60 -28.36
C ASP A 361 44.56 -0.58 -29.51
N GLU A 362 43.90 0.58 -29.34
CA GLU A 362 43.89 1.71 -30.29
C GLU A 362 45.30 2.30 -30.49
N GLU A 363 46.06 2.52 -29.42
CA GLU A 363 47.45 2.99 -29.48
C GLU A 363 48.37 1.97 -30.18
N SER A 364 48.17 0.67 -29.93
CA SER A 364 48.93 -0.40 -30.57
C SER A 364 48.62 -0.56 -32.07
N GLN A 365 47.39 -0.27 -32.48
CA GLN A 365 46.98 -0.29 -33.89
C GLN A 365 47.55 0.90 -34.68
N ASN A 366 47.80 2.03 -34.02
CA ASN A 366 48.44 3.23 -34.58
C ASN A 366 49.98 3.19 -34.57
N GLY A 367 50.59 2.07 -34.21
CA GLY A 367 52.05 1.90 -34.22
C GLY A 367 52.67 2.03 -35.61
N TRP A 368 53.78 2.77 -35.70
CA TRP A 368 54.50 3.13 -36.94
C TRP A 368 54.77 1.94 -37.89
N LEU A 369 54.99 0.73 -37.35
CA LEU A 369 55.23 -0.50 -38.13
C LEU A 369 54.01 -1.01 -38.92
N LYS A 370 52.77 -0.79 -38.46
CA LYS A 370 51.56 -1.20 -39.21
C LYS A 370 51.20 -0.23 -40.33
N GLY A 371 51.44 1.07 -40.14
CA GLY A 371 51.24 2.09 -41.18
C GLY A 371 52.18 1.95 -42.38
N PHE A 372 53.34 1.30 -42.18
CA PHE A 372 54.33 1.05 -43.22
C PHE A 372 54.05 -0.21 -44.05
N LEU A 373 53.58 -1.30 -43.43
CA LEU A 373 53.43 -2.61 -44.11
C LEU A 373 52.01 -2.91 -44.63
N TRP A 374 50.97 -2.30 -44.07
CA TRP A 374 49.58 -2.55 -44.45
C TRP A 374 48.83 -1.23 -44.65
N ARG A 375 48.71 -0.78 -45.91
CA ARG A 375 47.91 0.41 -46.25
C ARG A 375 46.44 0.01 -46.40
N ASP A 376 45.67 0.13 -45.31
CA ASP A 376 44.21 0.19 -45.39
C ASP A 376 43.79 1.32 -46.36
N THR A 377 42.75 1.09 -47.16
CA THR A 377 42.14 2.14 -47.99
C THR A 377 41.53 3.24 -47.11
N PRO A 378 41.38 4.49 -47.61
CA PRO A 378 40.79 5.59 -46.85
C PRO A 378 39.43 5.25 -46.25
N GLU A 379 38.58 4.55 -47.01
CA GLU A 379 37.24 4.12 -46.61
C GLU A 379 37.25 3.07 -45.48
N GLN A 380 38.20 2.12 -45.54
CA GLN A 380 38.38 1.12 -44.49
C GLN A 380 38.91 1.72 -43.19
N ARG A 381 39.79 2.72 -43.29
CA ARG A 381 40.26 3.48 -42.12
C ARG A 381 39.11 4.24 -41.49
N GLU A 382 38.33 4.98 -42.28
CA GLU A 382 37.21 5.77 -41.78
C GLU A 382 36.18 4.89 -41.06
N LYS A 383 35.81 3.74 -41.64
CA LYS A 383 34.88 2.79 -41.02
C LYS A 383 35.40 2.19 -39.70
N LYS A 384 36.66 1.73 -39.66
CA LYS A 384 37.28 1.24 -38.42
C LYS A 384 37.34 2.31 -37.34
N THR A 385 37.64 3.56 -37.72
CA THR A 385 37.70 4.69 -36.79
C THR A 385 36.30 5.03 -36.25
N GLN A 386 35.27 5.02 -37.11
CA GLN A 386 33.87 5.22 -36.70
C GLN A 386 33.37 4.12 -35.75
N ASP A 387 33.66 2.85 -36.04
CA ASP A 387 33.25 1.72 -35.20
C ASP A 387 33.94 1.73 -33.82
N ALA A 388 35.25 2.02 -33.78
CA ALA A 388 36.00 2.15 -32.53
C ALA A 388 35.52 3.35 -31.69
N THR A 389 35.29 4.49 -32.33
CA THR A 389 34.76 5.69 -31.67
C THR A 389 33.36 5.42 -31.11
N GLY A 390 32.47 4.78 -31.88
CA GLY A 390 31.12 4.43 -31.44
C GLY A 390 31.09 3.49 -30.24
N ARG A 391 31.95 2.45 -30.24
CA ARG A 391 32.08 1.51 -29.11
C ARG A 391 32.56 2.21 -27.84
N ARG A 392 33.60 3.05 -27.95
CA ARG A 392 34.18 3.80 -26.82
C ARG A 392 33.20 4.83 -26.26
N THR A 393 32.48 5.56 -27.12
CA THR A 393 31.41 6.47 -26.69
C THR A 393 30.30 5.71 -25.96
N GLY A 394 29.90 4.53 -26.45
CA GLY A 394 28.92 3.68 -25.77
C GLY A 394 29.38 3.26 -24.37
N MET A 395 30.64 2.84 -24.22
CA MET A 395 31.21 2.45 -22.92
C MET A 395 31.29 3.62 -21.94
N LEU A 396 31.67 4.82 -22.37
CA LEU A 396 31.70 6.03 -21.53
C LEU A 396 30.29 6.44 -21.05
N VAL A 397 29.27 6.30 -21.90
CA VAL A 397 27.88 6.56 -21.51
C VAL A 397 27.41 5.56 -20.45
N VAL A 398 27.74 4.27 -20.62
CA VAL A 398 27.44 3.23 -19.62
C VAL A 398 28.19 3.49 -18.31
N GLU A 399 29.45 3.93 -18.37
CA GLU A 399 30.23 4.32 -17.19
C GLU A 399 29.55 5.46 -16.41
N ALA A 400 29.17 6.54 -17.10
CA ALA A 400 28.49 7.67 -16.50
C ALA A 400 27.15 7.26 -15.84
N HIS A 401 26.38 6.41 -16.51
CA HIS A 401 25.12 5.90 -15.97
C HIS A 401 25.34 5.00 -14.74
N LEU A 402 26.36 4.13 -14.75
CA LEU A 402 26.73 3.31 -13.59
C LEU A 402 27.19 4.16 -12.41
N GLN A 403 28.00 5.19 -12.65
CA GLN A 403 28.45 6.13 -11.61
C GLN A 403 27.26 6.86 -10.97
N GLN A 404 26.32 7.35 -11.78
CA GLN A 404 25.09 7.99 -11.30
C GLN A 404 24.21 7.02 -10.50
N HIS A 405 24.13 5.76 -10.92
CA HIS A 405 23.33 4.77 -10.22
C HIS A 405 23.97 4.36 -8.87
N ILE A 406 25.31 4.29 -8.81
CA ILE A 406 26.06 4.04 -7.57
C ILE A 406 25.89 5.20 -6.59
N SER A 407 25.97 6.45 -7.06
CA SER A 407 25.77 7.63 -6.20
C SER A 407 24.36 7.67 -5.60
N ALA A 408 23.33 7.37 -6.40
CA ALA A 408 21.95 7.24 -5.92
C ALA A 408 21.78 6.12 -4.87
N LEU A 409 22.42 4.96 -5.06
CA LEU A 409 22.39 3.88 -4.08
C LEU A 409 23.10 4.26 -2.76
N ARG A 410 24.22 5.00 -2.84
CA ARG A 410 24.91 5.54 -1.65
C ARG A 410 24.05 6.56 -0.90
N GLN A 411 23.35 7.44 -1.62
CA GLN A 411 22.41 8.39 -1.01
C GLN A 411 21.24 7.67 -0.32
N LYS A 412 20.72 6.59 -0.93
CA LYS A 412 19.68 5.76 -0.32
C LYS A 412 20.17 5.10 0.97
N LYS A 413 21.43 4.66 1.03
CA LYS A 413 22.05 4.10 2.24
C LYS A 413 22.15 5.14 3.36
N ASP A 414 22.55 6.38 3.05
CA ASP A 414 22.59 7.48 4.03
C ASP A 414 21.19 7.78 4.61
N LEU A 415 20.16 7.78 3.76
CA LEU A 415 18.76 7.95 4.20
C LEU A 415 18.30 6.81 5.12
N LEU A 416 18.68 5.56 4.84
CA LEU A 416 18.37 4.41 5.69
C LEU A 416 19.04 4.52 7.06
N SER A 417 20.30 4.97 7.10
CA SER A 417 21.01 5.23 8.37
C SER A 417 20.33 6.32 9.20
N LYS A 418 19.89 7.42 8.57
CA LYS A 418 19.15 8.49 9.25
C LYS A 418 17.78 8.02 9.75
N LEU A 419 17.11 7.17 8.99
CA LEU A 419 15.83 6.58 9.40
C LEU A 419 16.02 5.66 10.63
N ASP A 420 17.08 4.87 10.66
CA ASP A 420 17.40 4.01 11.80
C ASP A 420 17.65 4.80 13.08
N GLU A 421 18.37 5.91 13.00
CA GLU A 421 18.59 6.81 14.13
C GLU A 421 17.27 7.39 14.67
N ARG A 422 16.36 7.81 13.77
CA ARG A 422 15.02 8.30 14.15
C ARG A 422 14.15 7.23 14.80
N ILE A 423 14.22 5.99 14.31
CA ILE A 423 13.50 4.86 14.89
C ILE A 423 14.03 4.55 16.29
N ARG A 424 15.37 4.52 16.46
CA ARG A 424 16.00 4.34 17.77
C ARG A 424 15.56 5.41 18.77
N GLU A 425 15.51 6.66 18.33
CA GLU A 425 15.05 7.77 19.17
C GLU A 425 13.57 7.65 19.55
N ALA A 426 12.70 7.31 18.59
CA ALA A 426 11.28 7.08 18.86
C ALA A 426 11.04 5.93 19.86
N LEU A 427 11.83 4.85 19.76
CA LEU A 427 11.77 3.73 20.71
C LEU A 427 12.22 4.17 22.12
N ARG A 428 13.29 4.97 22.25
CA ARG A 428 13.73 5.52 23.54
C ARG A 428 12.65 6.38 24.19
N GLN A 429 12.02 7.27 23.42
CA GLN A 429 10.96 8.16 23.90
C GLN A 429 9.74 7.36 24.36
N ARG A 430 9.35 6.34 23.61
CA ARG A 430 8.27 5.42 23.99
C ARG A 430 8.58 4.68 25.28
N ASP A 431 9.78 4.13 25.41
CA ASP A 431 10.18 3.39 26.62
C ASP A 431 10.27 4.31 27.85
N ALA A 432 10.67 5.57 27.66
CA ALA A 432 10.63 6.59 28.71
C ALA A 432 9.18 6.92 29.13
N ALA A 433 8.27 7.07 28.18
CA ALA A 433 6.85 7.31 28.45
C ALA A 433 6.20 6.12 29.19
N ASN A 434 6.51 4.89 28.81
CA ASN A 434 6.03 3.69 29.50
C ASN A 434 6.53 3.63 30.95
N ARG A 435 7.81 3.96 31.20
CA ARG A 435 8.35 4.04 32.57
C ARG A 435 7.65 5.12 33.40
N ALA A 436 7.40 6.29 32.82
CA ALA A 436 6.68 7.36 33.49
C ALA A 436 5.23 6.96 33.80
N TYR A 437 4.57 6.25 32.90
CA TYR A 437 3.23 5.72 33.12
C TYR A 437 3.19 4.67 34.23
N GLU A 438 4.12 3.71 34.24
CA GLU A 438 4.24 2.70 35.31
C GLU A 438 4.51 3.35 36.67
N GLN A 439 5.36 4.38 36.70
CA GLN A 439 5.64 5.13 37.92
C GLN A 439 4.39 5.89 38.43
N ALA A 440 3.67 6.58 37.54
CA ALA A 440 2.43 7.27 37.90
C ALA A 440 1.32 6.30 38.37
N LEU A 441 1.26 5.10 37.79
CA LEU A 441 0.34 4.04 38.23
C LEU A 441 0.68 3.61 39.67
N LEU A 442 1.97 3.36 39.95
CA LEU A 442 2.45 2.97 41.27
C LEU A 442 2.16 4.05 42.33
N GLU A 443 2.42 5.33 41.99
CA GLU A 443 2.14 6.48 42.85
C GLU A 443 0.63 6.60 43.13
N SER A 444 -0.22 6.38 42.12
CA SER A 444 -1.69 6.40 42.29
C SER A 444 -2.22 5.26 43.16
N GLU A 445 -1.61 4.07 43.10
CA GLU A 445 -1.96 2.93 43.94
C GLU A 445 -1.52 3.14 45.39
N THR A 446 -0.35 3.75 45.61
CA THR A 446 0.11 4.13 46.96
C THR A 446 -0.77 5.19 47.62
N PHE A 447 -1.41 6.07 46.84
CA PHE A 447 -2.31 7.11 47.35
C PHE A 447 -3.70 6.55 47.72
N ARG A 448 -4.15 5.46 47.07
CA ARG A 448 -5.46 4.85 47.34
C ARG A 448 -5.49 3.93 48.56
N ASN A 449 -4.40 3.24 48.90
CA ASN A 449 -4.35 2.29 50.02
C ASN A 449 -3.00 2.32 50.77
N PRO A 450 -2.83 3.18 51.79
CA PRO A 450 -1.55 3.32 52.50
C PRO A 450 -1.12 2.07 53.29
N CYS A 451 -2.07 1.26 53.75
CA CYS A 451 -1.80 0.07 54.58
C CYS A 451 -1.34 -1.16 53.78
N ASP A 452 -1.78 -1.32 52.53
CA ASP A 452 -1.41 -2.46 51.68
C ASP A 452 -0.08 -2.25 50.93
N ALA A 453 0.27 -0.99 50.67
CA ALA A 453 1.52 -0.61 50.03
C ALA A 453 2.76 -1.12 50.79
N LYS A 454 2.76 -1.08 52.14
CA LYS A 454 3.90 -1.58 52.95
C LYS A 454 4.12 -3.10 52.81
N LYS A 455 3.05 -3.89 52.62
CA LYS A 455 3.15 -5.35 52.43
C LYS A 455 3.54 -5.71 50.98
N GLN A 456 3.02 -5.00 49.99
CA GLN A 456 3.40 -5.23 48.59
C GLN A 456 4.83 -4.78 48.27
N HIS A 457 5.31 -3.68 48.88
CA HIS A 457 6.66 -3.19 48.64
C HIS A 457 7.75 -4.13 49.21
N SER A 458 7.46 -4.86 50.30
CA SER A 458 8.37 -5.89 50.82
C SER A 458 8.40 -7.13 49.91
N GLY A 459 7.23 -7.58 49.42
CA GLY A 459 7.11 -8.70 48.47
C GLY A 459 7.76 -8.41 47.11
N GLN A 460 7.60 -7.20 46.57
CA GLN A 460 8.24 -6.78 45.32
C GLN A 460 9.76 -6.65 45.47
N LYS A 461 10.28 -6.15 46.60
CA LYS A 461 11.74 -6.14 46.87
C LYS A 461 12.32 -7.55 46.95
N GLN A 462 11.57 -8.49 47.54
CA GLN A 462 11.97 -9.90 47.62
C GLN A 462 11.94 -10.59 46.24
N HIS A 463 10.92 -10.31 45.42
CA HIS A 463 10.82 -10.81 44.06
C HIS A 463 11.90 -10.22 43.12
N ALA A 464 12.19 -8.92 43.25
CA ALA A 464 13.27 -8.26 42.52
C ALA A 464 14.65 -8.81 42.90
N ARG A 465 14.90 -9.07 44.19
CA ARG A 465 16.12 -9.77 44.65
C ARG A 465 16.23 -11.17 44.06
N ARG A 466 15.14 -11.95 44.02
CA ARG A 466 15.11 -13.28 43.39
C ARG A 466 15.40 -13.23 41.88
N LYS A 467 14.82 -12.27 41.15
CA LYS A 467 15.11 -12.06 39.72
C LYS A 467 16.56 -11.64 39.47
N ARG A 468 17.14 -10.81 40.34
CA ARG A 468 18.54 -10.37 40.24
C ARG A 468 19.50 -11.54 40.48
N HIS A 469 19.24 -12.38 41.49
CA HIS A 469 20.00 -13.62 41.71
C HIS A 469 19.85 -14.62 40.55
N ALA A 470 18.66 -14.77 39.98
CA ALA A 470 18.44 -15.65 38.83
C ALA A 470 19.20 -15.17 37.59
N ARG A 471 19.25 -13.84 37.33
CA ARG A 471 20.06 -13.26 36.25
C ARG A 471 21.56 -13.45 36.48
N GLN A 472 22.04 -13.27 37.71
CA GLN A 472 23.44 -13.51 38.05
C GLN A 472 23.84 -14.97 37.89
N ARG A 473 22.96 -15.92 38.26
CA ARG A 473 23.18 -17.36 38.04
C ARG A 473 23.26 -17.70 36.56
N ARG A 474 22.32 -17.23 35.73
CA ARG A 474 22.37 -17.44 34.27
C ARG A 474 23.62 -16.85 33.64
N HIS A 475 24.05 -15.68 34.09
CA HIS A 475 25.28 -15.04 33.58
C HIS A 475 26.54 -15.79 34.02
N ALA A 476 26.53 -16.43 35.21
CA ALA A 476 27.62 -17.28 35.67
C ALA A 476 27.66 -18.62 34.91
N GLU A 477 26.49 -19.23 34.64
CA GLU A 477 26.37 -20.44 33.80
C GLU A 477 26.84 -20.19 32.37
N GLN A 478 26.45 -19.06 31.77
CA GLN A 478 26.91 -18.66 30.45
C GLN A 478 28.44 -18.50 30.40
N LYS A 479 29.04 -17.84 31.41
CA LYS A 479 30.51 -17.69 31.50
C LYS A 479 31.22 -19.05 31.60
N ARG A 480 30.70 -19.98 32.41
CA ARG A 480 31.27 -21.34 32.52
C ARG A 480 31.18 -22.10 31.21
N HIS A 481 30.06 -21.99 30.51
CA HIS A 481 29.88 -22.61 29.20
C HIS A 481 30.85 -22.02 28.15
N ASP A 482 31.05 -20.70 28.16
CA ASP A 482 31.99 -20.03 27.26
C ASP A 482 33.47 -20.35 27.60
N GLU A 483 33.81 -20.54 28.87
CA GLU A 483 35.13 -21.02 29.30
C GLU A 483 35.37 -22.49 28.89
N GLN A 484 34.37 -23.36 29.04
CA GLN A 484 34.45 -24.75 28.57
C GLN A 484 34.60 -24.84 27.05
N LYS A 485 33.90 -23.99 26.29
CA LYS A 485 34.09 -23.88 24.83
C LYS A 485 35.52 -23.45 24.47
N ARG A 486 36.05 -22.42 25.12
CA ARG A 486 37.44 -21.98 24.89
C ARG A 486 38.44 -23.08 25.21
N HIS A 487 38.25 -23.81 26.30
CA HIS A 487 39.11 -24.93 26.68
C HIS A 487 39.05 -26.09 25.67
N ALA A 488 37.87 -26.35 25.09
CA ALA A 488 37.67 -27.34 24.05
C ALA A 488 38.29 -26.91 22.70
N GLU A 489 38.22 -25.62 22.36
CA GLU A 489 38.89 -25.05 21.18
C GLU A 489 40.41 -25.09 21.32
N GLN A 490 40.95 -24.80 22.51
CA GLN A 490 42.39 -24.87 22.79
C GLN A 490 42.93 -26.30 22.71
N LYS A 491 42.15 -27.31 23.14
CA LYS A 491 42.46 -28.74 22.98
C LYS A 491 42.36 -29.26 21.54
N ARG A 492 41.70 -28.51 20.63
CA ARG A 492 41.67 -28.85 19.19
C ARG A 492 42.81 -28.19 18.41
N HIS A 493 43.49 -27.22 19.03
CA HIS A 493 44.60 -26.46 18.42
C HIS A 493 45.99 -26.99 18.82
N ILE A 494 46.07 -27.77 19.91
CA ILE A 494 47.19 -28.65 20.28
C ILE A 494 46.92 -30.01 19.63
#